data_AF-A0A6P3I8E0-F1
#
_entry.id   AF-A0A6P3I8E0-F1
#
_cell.length_a   1.000
_cell.length_b   1.000
_cell.length_c   1.000
_cell.angle_alpha   90.00
_cell.angle_beta   90.00
_cell.angle_gamma   90.00
#
_symmetry.space_group_name_H-M   'P 1'
#
loop_
_entity.id
_entity.type
_entity.pdbx_description
1 polymer ?
#
loop_
_entity_poly.entity_id
_entity_poly.type
_entity_poly.pdbx_seq_one_letter_code
_entity_poly.pdbx_strand_id
1 'polypeptide(L)'
;MWFPVLCLALSLAGTGAVFPIQSRIVGGQECEKHSQPWQVAIYHFSTFQCGGVLVAPQWVLTAAHCKSDNYQVWLGRHNLFEDEDTAQFAGVSEDFPNPGFNLSLLEISYPDDLQCVDLTLLPNEKCATAHPQEVTEWMLCAGHLEGGKDTCVV
;
A
#
# COMPACT_ATOMS: atom_id res chain seq x y z
N MET A 1 58.16 -35.62 -9.06
CA MET A 1 57.83 -34.56 -10.03
C MET A 1 56.32 -34.67 -10.30
N TRP A 2 55.42 -34.25 -9.39
CA TRP A 2 54.90 -32.87 -9.22
C TRP A 2 54.74 -32.18 -10.60
N PHE A 3 53.54 -31.91 -11.10
CA PHE A 3 52.54 -31.00 -10.53
C PHE A 3 51.08 -31.41 -10.85
N PRO A 4 50.14 -31.33 -9.89
CA PRO A 4 48.71 -31.27 -10.19
C PRO A 4 48.33 -29.82 -10.53
N VAL A 5 47.66 -29.61 -11.67
CA VAL A 5 47.10 -28.30 -12.04
C VAL A 5 45.81 -28.11 -11.25
N LEU A 6 45.91 -27.30 -10.19
CA LEU A 6 44.81 -26.86 -9.36
C LEU A 6 44.01 -25.80 -10.14
N CYS A 7 42.81 -26.15 -10.62
CA CYS A 7 41.85 -25.20 -11.18
C CYS A 7 41.37 -24.23 -10.09
N LEU A 8 42.00 -23.07 -9.99
CA LEU A 8 41.46 -21.91 -9.28
C LEU A 8 40.55 -21.13 -10.23
N ALA A 9 39.30 -21.57 -10.34
CA ALA A 9 38.24 -20.71 -10.84
C ALA A 9 37.78 -19.82 -9.67
N LEU A 10 38.44 -18.67 -9.47
CA LEU A 10 37.83 -17.57 -8.72
C LEU A 10 36.71 -16.99 -9.58
N SER A 11 35.51 -17.55 -9.47
CA SER A 11 34.31 -16.81 -9.82
C SER A 11 34.15 -15.69 -8.79
N LEU A 12 34.55 -14.48 -9.17
CA LEU A 12 34.02 -13.26 -8.56
C LEU A 12 32.53 -13.21 -8.88
N ALA A 13 31.75 -13.98 -8.11
CA ALA A 13 30.34 -13.72 -7.96
C ALA A 13 30.26 -12.39 -7.21
N GLY A 14 30.26 -11.29 -7.97
CA GLY A 14 29.75 -10.03 -7.47
C GLY A 14 28.31 -10.30 -7.09
N THR A 15 28.08 -10.58 -5.81
CA THR A 15 26.77 -10.46 -5.20
C THR A 15 26.45 -8.97 -5.27
N GLY A 16 25.93 -8.52 -6.41
CA GLY A 16 25.08 -7.35 -6.44
C GLY A 16 23.92 -7.69 -5.54
N ALA A 17 24.05 -7.40 -4.25
CA ALA A 17 22.90 -7.29 -3.38
C ALA A 17 22.07 -6.17 -4.00
N VAL A 18 21.07 -6.55 -4.79
CA VAL A 18 19.92 -5.70 -5.03
C VAL A 18 19.39 -5.42 -3.63
N PHE A 19 19.63 -4.22 -3.13
CA PHE A 19 18.97 -3.78 -1.91
C PHE A 19 17.48 -3.87 -2.23
N PRO A 20 16.70 -4.73 -1.53
CA PRO A 20 15.28 -4.78 -1.78
C PRO A 20 14.76 -3.37 -1.51
N ILE A 21 14.13 -2.77 -2.52
CA ILE A 21 13.39 -1.52 -2.35
C ILE A 21 12.50 -1.76 -1.14
N GLN A 22 12.75 -1.02 -0.07
CA GLN A 22 12.08 -1.26 1.21
C GLN A 22 10.63 -0.85 1.02
N SER A 23 9.77 -1.83 0.70
CA SER A 23 8.33 -1.65 0.62
C SER A 23 7.85 -1.02 1.93
N ARG A 24 6.99 0.00 1.82
CA ARG A 24 6.36 0.63 3.00
C ARG A 24 5.51 -0.39 3.78
N ILE A 25 5.15 -1.50 3.15
CA ILE A 25 4.42 -2.59 3.78
C ILE A 25 5.44 -3.54 4.40
N VAL A 26 5.55 -3.52 5.73
CA VAL A 26 6.43 -4.42 6.46
C VAL A 26 5.92 -5.85 6.24
N GLY A 27 6.80 -6.76 5.82
CA GLY A 27 6.45 -8.17 5.57
C GLY A 27 5.39 -8.37 4.47
N GLY A 28 5.14 -7.34 3.65
CA GLY A 28 4.32 -7.43 2.45
C GLY A 28 5.12 -7.93 1.25
N GLN A 29 4.40 -8.20 0.18
CA GLN A 29 4.95 -8.54 -1.13
C GLN A 29 4.15 -7.81 -2.21
N GLU A 30 4.71 -7.68 -3.41
CA GLU A 30 3.95 -7.24 -4.56
C GLU A 30 2.75 -8.18 -4.78
N CYS A 31 1.57 -7.59 -5.04
CA CYS A 31 0.40 -8.39 -5.38
C CYS A 31 0.57 -9.06 -6.75
N GLU A 32 -0.10 -10.20 -6.98
CA GLU A 32 -0.24 -10.68 -8.35
C GLU A 32 -1.03 -9.65 -9.18
N LYS A 33 -0.55 -9.37 -10.40
CA LYS A 33 -1.16 -8.36 -11.28
C LYS A 33 -2.66 -8.64 -11.47
N HIS A 34 -3.49 -7.61 -11.26
CA HIS A 34 -4.96 -7.66 -11.34
C HIS A 34 -5.68 -8.57 -10.32
N SER A 35 -4.98 -9.12 -9.32
CA SER A 35 -5.61 -9.92 -8.26
C SER A 35 -6.52 -9.11 -7.32
N GLN A 36 -6.35 -7.79 -7.28
CA GLN A 36 -7.14 -6.85 -6.46
C GLN A 36 -7.95 -5.90 -7.35
N PRO A 37 -8.94 -6.38 -8.12
CA PRO A 37 -9.61 -5.57 -9.15
C PRO A 37 -10.45 -4.42 -8.59
N TRP A 38 -10.78 -4.44 -7.30
CA TRP A 38 -11.47 -3.36 -6.60
C TRP A 38 -10.54 -2.26 -6.09
N GLN A 39 -9.22 -2.42 -6.19
CA GLN A 39 -8.27 -1.40 -5.74
C GLN A 39 -8.38 -0.16 -6.62
N VAL A 40 -8.53 0.98 -5.97
CA VAL A 40 -8.59 2.29 -6.62
C VAL A 40 -7.34 3.10 -6.28
N ALA A 41 -6.81 3.80 -7.27
CA ALA A 41 -5.82 4.84 -7.09
C ALA A 41 -6.45 6.22 -7.34
N ILE A 42 -6.33 7.11 -6.36
CA ILE A 42 -6.87 8.46 -6.37
C ILE A 42 -5.72 9.44 -6.57
N TYR A 43 -5.78 10.24 -7.63
CA TYR A 43 -4.76 11.24 -7.97
C TYR A 43 -5.31 12.62 -7.77
N HIS A 44 -4.50 13.53 -7.27
CA HIS A 44 -4.73 14.97 -7.37
C HIS A 44 -3.90 15.51 -8.51
N PHE A 45 -4.57 16.01 -9.56
CA PHE A 45 -3.93 16.27 -10.85
C PHE A 45 -3.17 15.03 -11.36
N SER A 46 -1.84 15.08 -11.39
CA SER A 46 -0.97 13.97 -11.84
C SER A 46 -0.22 13.29 -10.70
N THR A 47 -0.51 13.65 -9.44
CA THR A 47 0.18 13.11 -8.27
C THR A 47 -0.73 12.14 -7.53
N PHE A 48 -0.25 10.92 -7.29
CA PHE A 48 -0.97 9.95 -6.48
C PHE A 48 -1.18 10.53 -5.07
N GLN A 49 -2.41 10.46 -4.58
CA GLN A 49 -2.77 11.00 -3.26
C GLN A 49 -3.27 9.92 -2.32
N CYS A 50 -4.12 9.01 -2.77
CA CYS A 50 -4.80 8.06 -1.88
C CYS A 50 -5.19 6.76 -2.56
N GLY A 51 -5.43 5.73 -1.76
CA GLY A 51 -6.14 4.52 -2.17
C GLY A 51 -7.65 4.64 -1.98
N GLY A 52 -8.38 3.69 -2.55
CA GLY A 52 -9.81 3.48 -2.30
C GLY A 52 -10.24 2.07 -2.71
N VAL A 53 -11.53 1.78 -2.54
CA VAL A 53 -12.13 0.49 -2.90
C VAL A 53 -13.39 0.73 -3.71
N LEU A 54 -13.51 0.07 -4.86
CA LEU A 54 -14.75 0.03 -5.63
C LEU A 54 -15.78 -0.86 -4.92
N VAL A 55 -16.85 -0.26 -4.42
CA VAL A 55 -17.91 -0.98 -3.69
C VAL A 55 -19.15 -1.23 -4.54
N ALA A 56 -19.31 -0.46 -5.62
CA ALA A 56 -20.31 -0.67 -6.68
C ALA A 56 -19.85 0.02 -7.98
N PRO A 57 -20.46 -0.23 -9.16
CA PRO A 57 -19.94 0.25 -10.45
C PRO A 57 -19.68 1.76 -10.58
N GLN A 58 -20.29 2.58 -9.72
CA GLN A 58 -20.11 4.04 -9.69
C GLN A 58 -19.85 4.57 -8.27
N TRP A 59 -19.43 3.70 -7.35
CA TRP A 59 -19.22 4.06 -5.94
C TRP A 59 -17.85 3.58 -5.47
N VAL A 60 -17.01 4.53 -5.08
CA VAL A 60 -15.71 4.29 -4.46
C VAL A 60 -15.79 4.72 -3.00
N LEU A 61 -15.34 3.85 -2.10
CA LEU A 61 -15.12 4.15 -0.71
C LEU A 61 -13.64 4.52 -0.49
N THR A 62 -13.39 5.64 0.19
CA THR A 62 -12.04 6.09 0.59
C THR A 62 -12.10 6.83 1.92
N ALA A 63 -10.95 7.20 2.47
CA ALA A 63 -10.90 7.98 3.70
C ALA A 63 -11.30 9.44 3.45
N ALA A 64 -12.00 10.06 4.40
CA ALA A 64 -12.44 11.46 4.27
C ALA A 64 -11.27 12.45 4.13
N HIS A 65 -10.08 12.13 4.67
CA HIS A 65 -8.87 12.95 4.49
C HIS A 65 -8.30 12.90 3.06
N CYS A 66 -8.76 11.98 2.22
CA CYS A 66 -8.37 11.90 0.81
C CYS A 66 -9.13 12.88 -0.08
N LYS A 67 -10.16 13.55 0.47
CA LYS A 67 -10.88 14.60 -0.25
C LYS A 67 -9.88 15.68 -0.67
N SER A 68 -9.86 15.97 -1.96
CA SER A 68 -9.12 17.09 -2.56
C SER A 68 -10.06 17.88 -3.47
N ASP A 69 -9.61 18.99 -4.03
CA ASP A 69 -10.20 19.49 -5.26
C ASP A 69 -9.70 18.66 -6.45
N ASN A 70 -10.49 18.55 -7.52
CA ASN A 70 -10.07 17.98 -8.81
C ASN A 70 -9.35 16.62 -8.76
N TYR A 71 -9.81 15.67 -7.95
CA TYR A 71 -9.22 14.34 -7.90
C TYR A 71 -9.80 13.38 -8.96
N GLN A 72 -8.92 12.52 -9.45
CA GLN A 72 -9.14 11.55 -10.50
C GLN A 72 -9.16 10.15 -9.89
N VAL A 73 -10.11 9.32 -10.32
CA VAL A 73 -10.23 7.93 -9.88
C VAL A 73 -9.74 7.01 -10.99
N TRP A 74 -8.78 6.15 -10.65
CA TRP A 74 -8.21 5.16 -11.56
C TRP A 74 -8.42 3.75 -11.01
N LEU A 75 -8.87 2.86 -11.87
CA LEU A 75 -9.01 1.41 -11.61
C LEU A 75 -8.11 0.61 -12.54
N GLY A 76 -7.78 -0.61 -12.15
CA GLY A 76 -7.07 -1.58 -13.00
C GLY A 76 -5.56 -1.40 -13.08
N ARG A 77 -5.00 -0.35 -12.45
CA ARG A 77 -3.55 -0.11 -12.37
C ARG A 77 -2.88 -1.05 -11.37
N HIS A 78 -1.66 -1.46 -11.69
CA HIS A 78 -0.75 -2.23 -10.86
C HIS A 78 0.43 -1.38 -10.38
N ASN A 79 0.96 -0.52 -11.25
CA ASN A 79 2.02 0.46 -10.94
C ASN A 79 1.48 1.89 -11.01
N LEU A 80 1.83 2.72 -10.03
CA LEU A 80 1.32 4.10 -9.90
C LEU A 80 1.87 5.08 -10.97
N PHE A 81 2.92 4.72 -11.69
CA PHE A 81 3.61 5.61 -12.61
C PHE A 81 3.58 5.13 -14.06
N GLU A 82 3.30 3.85 -14.30
CA GLU A 82 3.16 3.30 -15.65
C GLU A 82 1.77 3.54 -16.24
N ASP A 83 1.72 3.77 -17.56
CA ASP A 83 0.48 3.77 -18.33
C ASP A 83 0.15 2.34 -18.75
N GLU A 84 -0.97 1.82 -18.26
CA GLU A 84 -1.39 0.45 -18.47
C GLU A 84 -2.71 0.42 -19.24
N ASP A 85 -2.80 -0.42 -20.26
CA ASP A 85 -4.00 -0.59 -21.10
C ASP A 85 -5.23 -1.09 -20.33
N THR A 86 -5.01 -1.69 -19.17
CA THR A 86 -6.03 -2.12 -18.21
C THR A 86 -6.57 -0.99 -17.34
N ALA A 87 -5.91 0.18 -17.35
CA ALA A 87 -6.28 1.31 -16.53
C ALA A 87 -7.57 1.98 -17.05
N GLN A 88 -8.50 2.24 -16.13
CA GLN A 88 -9.74 2.94 -16.42
C GLN A 88 -9.83 4.20 -15.58
N PHE A 89 -10.10 5.32 -16.24
CA PHE A 89 -10.31 6.62 -15.60
C PHE A 89 -11.79 6.90 -15.40
N ALA A 90 -12.14 7.40 -14.21
CA ALA A 90 -13.44 7.97 -13.91
C ALA A 90 -13.26 9.37 -13.28
N GLY A 91 -14.01 10.34 -13.83
CA GLY A 91 -14.17 11.65 -13.19
C GLY A 91 -15.08 11.55 -11.98
N VAL A 92 -14.77 12.30 -10.92
CA VAL A 92 -15.60 12.35 -9.71
C VAL A 92 -16.63 13.46 -9.87
N SER A 93 -17.91 13.09 -9.77
CA SER A 93 -19.02 14.04 -9.86
C SER A 93 -19.39 14.67 -8.52
N GLU A 94 -19.29 13.90 -7.44
CA GLU A 94 -19.72 14.31 -6.10
C GLU A 94 -18.97 13.51 -5.03
N ASP A 95 -18.84 14.11 -3.86
CA ASP A 95 -18.19 13.53 -2.69
C ASP A 95 -19.03 13.70 -1.43
N PHE A 96 -19.07 12.66 -0.60
CA PHE A 96 -19.91 12.59 0.60
C PHE A 96 -19.06 12.32 1.83
N PRO A 97 -18.27 13.30 2.30
CA PRO A 97 -17.44 13.13 3.48
C PRO A 97 -18.33 12.94 4.70
N ASN A 98 -17.90 12.08 5.63
CA ASN A 98 -18.59 11.93 6.91
C ASN A 98 -18.65 13.29 7.63
N PRO A 99 -19.83 13.83 7.99
CA PRO A 99 -19.97 15.15 8.61
C PRO A 99 -19.25 15.29 9.96
N GLY A 100 -18.97 14.18 10.65
CA GLY A 100 -18.21 14.17 11.91
C GLY A 100 -16.69 14.21 11.75
N PHE A 101 -16.17 14.25 10.51
CA PHE A 101 -14.74 14.23 10.26
C PHE A 101 -14.07 15.60 10.49
N ASN A 102 -12.91 15.61 11.15
CA ASN A 102 -12.07 16.80 11.36
C ASN A 102 -10.61 16.48 11.01
N LEU A 103 -9.97 17.37 10.25
CA LEU A 103 -8.58 17.25 9.83
C LEU A 103 -7.65 17.89 10.84
N SER A 104 -6.78 17.09 11.44
CA SER A 104 -5.51 17.59 11.99
C SER A 104 -4.43 16.53 11.87
N LEU A 105 -3.47 16.85 10.99
CA LEU A 105 -2.14 16.25 10.81
C LEU A 105 -2.08 14.84 10.21
N LEU A 106 -1.70 14.76 8.92
CA LEU A 106 -1.11 13.56 8.31
C LEU A 106 -0.02 13.99 7.29
N GLU A 107 1.16 13.39 7.38
CA GLU A 107 2.14 13.29 6.29
C GLU A 107 2.20 11.83 5.84
N ILE A 108 2.24 11.59 4.51
CA ILE A 108 2.12 10.24 3.96
C ILE A 108 3.08 10.06 2.77
N SER A 109 3.72 8.88 2.70
CA SER A 109 4.57 8.40 1.60
C SER A 109 4.02 7.08 1.05
N TYR A 110 4.25 6.71 -0.21
CA TYR A 110 3.58 5.58 -0.85
C TYR A 110 4.55 4.69 -1.66
N PRO A 111 4.32 3.37 -1.74
CA PRO A 111 5.08 2.49 -2.62
C PRO A 111 4.65 2.64 -4.09
N ASP A 112 5.53 2.33 -5.03
CA ASP A 112 5.29 2.48 -6.47
C ASP A 112 4.36 1.37 -7.04
N ASP A 113 4.57 0.13 -6.61
CA ASP A 113 3.79 -1.05 -7.00
C ASP A 113 2.75 -1.41 -5.95
N LEU A 114 1.63 -2.00 -6.38
CA LEU A 114 0.61 -2.49 -5.46
C LEU A 114 1.16 -3.62 -4.56
N GLN A 115 1.08 -3.40 -3.25
CA GLN A 115 1.57 -4.31 -2.23
C GLN A 115 0.41 -5.01 -1.50
N CYS A 116 0.63 -6.28 -1.17
CA CYS A 116 -0.29 -7.15 -0.45
C CYS A 116 0.35 -7.62 0.87
N VAL A 117 -0.42 -7.57 1.96
CA VAL A 117 -0.04 -8.17 3.24
C VAL A 117 -1.27 -8.78 3.90
N ASP A 118 -1.10 -9.99 4.41
CA ASP A 118 -2.14 -10.63 5.24
C ASP A 118 -2.04 -10.12 6.67
N LEU A 119 -3.17 -9.68 7.23
CA LEU A 119 -3.30 -9.25 8.63
C LEU A 119 -4.39 -10.03 9.34
N THR A 120 -4.24 -10.20 10.65
CA THR A 120 -5.24 -10.88 11.49
C THR A 120 -6.11 -9.85 12.20
N LEU A 121 -7.43 -10.04 12.21
CA LEU A 121 -8.34 -9.23 13.01
C LEU A 121 -8.09 -9.45 14.50
N LEU A 122 -7.98 -8.36 15.25
CA LEU A 122 -7.75 -8.38 16.70
C LEU A 122 -8.90 -7.66 17.42
N PRO A 123 -9.24 -8.06 18.66
CA PRO A 123 -10.14 -7.28 19.51
C PRO A 123 -9.55 -5.88 19.79
N ASN A 124 -10.41 -4.86 19.83
CA ASN A 124 -9.98 -3.46 20.04
C ASN A 124 -9.27 -3.27 21.39
N GLU A 125 -9.60 -4.07 22.41
CA GLU A 125 -8.95 -4.03 23.72
C GLU A 125 -7.46 -4.39 23.62
N LYS A 126 -7.09 -5.29 22.69
CA LYS A 126 -5.68 -5.62 22.48
C LYS A 126 -4.92 -4.44 21.87
N CYS A 127 -5.50 -3.75 20.90
CA CYS A 127 -4.89 -2.57 20.30
C CYS A 127 -4.80 -1.39 21.24
N ALA A 128 -5.80 -1.20 22.10
CA ALA A 128 -5.79 -0.12 23.10
C ALA A 128 -4.59 -0.22 24.05
N THR A 129 -4.00 -1.42 24.21
CA THR A 129 -2.75 -1.60 24.96
C THR A 129 -1.48 -1.30 24.15
N ALA A 130 -1.57 -1.30 22.82
CA ALA A 130 -0.43 -1.13 21.91
C ALA A 130 -0.30 0.31 21.35
N HIS A 131 -1.38 1.09 21.33
CA HIS A 131 -1.38 2.44 20.77
C HIS A 131 -1.62 3.52 21.83
N PRO A 132 -0.92 4.67 21.76
CA PRO A 132 -1.12 5.78 22.68
C PRO A 132 -2.42 6.56 22.41
N GLN A 133 -2.98 6.46 21.19
CA GLN A 133 -4.28 7.06 20.87
C GLN A 133 -5.44 6.17 21.29
N GLU A 134 -6.60 6.78 21.56
CA GLU A 134 -7.82 6.06 21.93
C GLU A 134 -8.39 5.27 20.75
N VAL A 135 -8.53 3.95 20.92
CA VAL A 135 -9.20 3.07 19.96
C VAL A 135 -10.70 3.09 20.25
N THR A 136 -11.49 3.54 19.28
CA THR A 136 -12.96 3.65 19.42
C THR A 136 -13.70 2.42 18.89
N GLU A 137 -14.99 2.30 19.18
CA GLU A 137 -15.86 1.21 18.66
C GLU A 137 -16.06 1.26 17.14
N TRP A 138 -15.80 2.40 16.50
CA TRP A 138 -15.93 2.59 15.05
C TRP A 138 -14.64 2.27 14.28
N MET A 139 -13.60 1.84 15.00
CA MET A 139 -12.34 1.37 14.45
C MET A 139 -12.28 -0.15 14.51
N LEU A 140 -11.57 -0.74 13.55
CA LEU A 140 -11.25 -2.15 13.54
C LEU A 140 -9.74 -2.32 13.59
N CYS A 141 -9.32 -3.32 14.36
CA CYS A 141 -7.93 -3.67 14.52
C CYS A 141 -7.51 -4.85 13.65
N ALA A 142 -6.41 -4.67 12.91
CA ALA A 142 -5.80 -5.73 12.12
C ALA A 142 -4.28 -5.64 12.24
N GLY A 143 -3.62 -6.76 12.52
CA GLY A 143 -2.17 -6.79 12.69
C GLY A 143 -1.65 -8.08 13.30
N HIS A 144 -0.35 -8.10 13.57
CA HIS A 144 0.32 -9.17 14.31
C HIS A 144 0.95 -8.56 15.58
N LEU A 145 0.62 -9.10 16.75
CA LEU A 145 1.13 -8.58 18.03
C LEU A 145 2.65 -8.73 18.18
N GLU A 146 3.23 -9.71 17.50
CA GLU A 146 4.68 -9.93 17.45
C GLU A 146 5.39 -8.96 16.48
N GLY A 147 4.63 -8.14 15.74
CA GLY A 147 5.13 -7.27 14.70
C GLY A 147 5.53 -8.03 13.42
N GLY A 148 6.34 -7.39 12.58
CA GLY A 148 6.89 -8.00 11.36
C GLY A 148 5.97 -8.00 10.14
N LYS A 149 4.69 -7.62 10.30
CA LYS A 149 3.77 -7.35 9.19
C LYS A 149 2.90 -6.13 9.47
N ASP A 150 2.95 -5.12 8.61
CA ASP A 150 2.20 -3.87 8.79
C ASP A 150 1.99 -3.12 7.45
N THR A 151 0.93 -2.33 7.36
CA THR A 151 0.59 -1.45 6.22
C THR A 151 1.36 -0.13 6.20
N CYS A 152 2.00 0.23 7.31
CA CYS A 152 2.79 1.45 7.42
C CYS A 152 4.16 1.13 8.02
N VAL A 153 5.23 1.67 7.45
CA VAL A 153 6.47 1.89 8.21
C VAL A 153 6.23 3.06 9.16
N VAL A 154 6.57 2.85 10.43
CA VAL A 154 6.59 3.88 11.47
C VAL A 154 7.89 4.67 11.38
#